data_AF-A0A3C0ZS03-F1
#
_entry.id   AF-A0A3C0ZS03-F1
#
_cell.length_a   1.000
_cell.length_b   1.000
_cell.length_c   1.000
_cell.angle_alpha   90.00
_cell.angle_beta   90.00
_cell.angle_gamma   90.00
#
_symmetry.space_group_name_H-M   'P 1'
#
loop_
_entity.id
_entity.type
_entity.pdbx_description
1 polymer ?
#
loop_
_entity_poly.entity_id
_entity_poly.type
_entity_poly.pdbx_seq_one_letter_code
_entity_poly.pdbx_strand_id
1 'polypeptide(L)'
;MNIDQKDIEQYLSEVKEAVERDNYRLDRNARRQDNINLFLDYIIDEAEAKEIILSLTVMDFSEILQNEHKGYEHEKLYVFGKDVTLLERNGTEEKTVSLYIKFNKLENCFVIVISFHVQKYPLTYYFR
;
A
#
# COMPACT_ATOMS: atom_id res chain seq x y z
N MET A 1 -11.23 12.22 14.37
CA MET A 1 -9.79 12.44 14.65
C MET A 1 -9.31 13.42 13.61
N ASN A 2 -8.71 14.55 13.99
CA ASN A 2 -8.16 15.47 12.99
C ASN A 2 -6.74 15.01 12.68
N ILE A 3 -6.52 14.45 11.48
CA ILE A 3 -5.21 13.95 11.05
C ILE A 3 -4.44 15.11 10.44
N ASP A 4 -3.25 15.41 10.96
CA ASP A 4 -2.37 16.41 10.37
C ASP A 4 -1.63 15.82 9.16
N GLN A 5 -1.54 16.60 8.08
CA GLN A 5 -0.78 16.26 6.90
C GLN A 5 0.68 15.94 7.25
N LYS A 6 1.29 16.69 8.19
CA LYS A 6 2.67 16.47 8.63
C LYS A 6 2.89 15.12 9.30
N ASP A 7 1.91 14.64 10.06
CA ASP A 7 2.00 13.33 10.71
C ASP A 7 2.01 12.20 9.67
N ILE A 8 1.23 12.36 8.60
CA ILE A 8 1.19 11.40 7.50
C ILE A 8 2.43 11.49 6.62
N GLU A 9 2.96 12.69 6.37
CA GLU A 9 4.23 12.89 5.69
C GLU A 9 5.38 12.21 6.45
N GLN A 10 5.46 12.41 7.76
CA GLN A 10 6.46 11.76 8.61
C GLN A 10 6.31 10.24 8.61
N TYR A 11 5.08 9.73 8.81
CA TYR A 11 4.81 8.30 8.75
C TYR A 11 5.26 7.70 7.40
N LEU A 12 4.91 8.36 6.30
CA LEU A 12 5.23 7.89 4.96
C LEU A 12 6.73 7.97 4.67
N SER A 13 7.45 8.98 5.19
CA SER A 13 8.92 9.05 5.11
C SER A 13 9.55 7.82 5.77
N GLU A 14 9.11 7.46 6.97
CA GLU A 14 9.64 6.28 7.68
C GLU A 14 9.31 4.97 6.95
N VAL A 15 8.13 4.87 6.33
CA VAL A 15 7.80 3.72 5.46
C VAL A 15 8.75 3.65 4.26
N LYS A 16 9.01 4.78 3.59
CA LYS A 16 9.91 4.84 2.44
C LYS A 16 11.34 4.47 2.83
N GLU A 17 11.85 4.99 3.94
CA GLU A 17 13.17 4.64 4.46
C GLU A 17 13.30 3.13 4.74
N ALA A 18 12.28 2.50 5.32
CA ALA A 18 12.26 1.05 5.54
C ALA A 18 12.27 0.28 4.21
N VAL A 19 11.48 0.73 3.23
CA VAL A 19 11.39 0.11 1.90
C VAL A 19 12.69 0.26 1.12
N GLU A 20 13.33 1.43 1.14
CA GLU A 20 14.63 1.66 0.51
C GLU A 20 15.71 0.71 1.03
N ARG A 21 15.69 0.42 2.34
CA ARG A 21 16.61 -0.50 3.03
C ARG A 21 16.21 -1.98 2.95
N ASP A 22 15.19 -2.31 2.15
CA ASP A 22 14.60 -3.65 2.07
C ASP A 22 14.14 -4.22 3.42
N ASN A 23 13.85 -3.33 4.39
CA ASN A 23 13.33 -3.66 5.72
C ASN A 23 11.79 -3.72 5.72
N TYR A 24 11.25 -4.44 4.75
CA TYR A 24 9.82 -4.60 4.57
C TYR A 24 9.49 -5.95 3.94
N ARG A 25 8.20 -6.33 3.96
CA ARG A 25 7.69 -7.43 3.14
C ARG A 25 6.34 -7.09 2.54
N LEU A 26 6.09 -7.62 1.35
CA LEU A 26 4.78 -7.64 0.72
C LEU A 26 4.08 -8.98 0.97
N ASP A 27 2.93 -8.95 1.64
CA ASP A 27 2.20 -10.17 1.97
C ASP A 27 1.54 -10.78 0.72
N ARG A 28 2.08 -11.90 0.21
CA ARG A 28 1.50 -12.70 -0.88
C ARG A 28 1.29 -14.15 -0.44
N ASN A 29 0.44 -14.35 0.57
CA ASN A 29 0.07 -15.67 1.09
C ASN A 29 -1.37 -16.04 0.68
N ALA A 30 -1.80 -17.28 0.96
CA ALA A 30 -3.12 -17.80 0.57
C ALA A 30 -4.32 -16.98 1.10
N ARG A 31 -4.14 -16.14 2.12
CA ARG A 31 -5.17 -15.23 2.64
C ARG A 31 -5.16 -13.86 1.94
N ARG A 32 -4.21 -13.63 1.03
CA ARG A 32 -3.98 -12.37 0.29
C ARG A 32 -4.02 -12.61 -1.21
N GLN A 33 -5.04 -13.34 -1.67
CA GLN A 33 -5.19 -13.69 -3.09
C GLN A 33 -5.23 -12.45 -3.99
N ASP A 34 -5.84 -11.35 -3.54
CA ASP A 34 -5.89 -10.11 -4.33
C ASP A 34 -4.50 -9.51 -4.57
N ASN A 35 -3.58 -9.61 -3.60
CA ASN A 35 -2.18 -9.19 -3.80
C ASN A 35 -1.49 -10.09 -4.82
N ILE A 36 -1.79 -11.39 -4.81
CA ILE A 36 -1.24 -12.34 -5.79
C ILE A 36 -1.79 -12.04 -7.19
N ASN A 37 -3.10 -11.78 -7.31
CA ASN A 37 -3.77 -11.53 -8.58
C ASN A 37 -3.19 -10.31 -9.31
N LEU A 38 -2.80 -9.24 -8.60
CA LEU A 38 -2.15 -8.09 -9.23
C LEU A 38 -0.91 -8.50 -10.07
N PHE A 39 -0.08 -9.39 -9.54
CA PHE A 39 1.13 -9.87 -10.23
C PHE A 39 0.83 -10.92 -11.31
N LEU A 40 -0.32 -11.58 -11.24
CA LEU A 40 -0.77 -12.51 -12.27
C LEU A 40 -1.44 -11.80 -13.45
N ASP A 41 -2.22 -10.76 -13.17
CA ASP A 41 -3.05 -10.07 -14.15
C ASP A 41 -2.27 -8.99 -14.90
N TYR A 42 -1.23 -8.42 -14.27
CA TYR A 42 -0.40 -7.35 -14.83
C TYR A 42 1.07 -7.73 -14.90
N ILE A 43 1.78 -7.10 -15.83
CA ILE A 43 3.24 -7.09 -15.89
C ILE A 43 3.71 -6.09 -14.82
N ILE A 44 3.91 -6.63 -13.63
CA ILE A 44 4.48 -5.94 -12.47
C ILE A 44 5.40 -6.90 -11.73
N ASP A 45 6.60 -6.44 -11.37
CA ASP A 45 7.53 -7.16 -10.50
C ASP A 45 7.71 -6.50 -9.12
N GLU A 46 8.57 -7.08 -8.27
CA GLU A 46 8.81 -6.54 -6.92
C GLU A 46 9.51 -5.18 -6.93
N ALA A 47 10.34 -4.90 -7.93
CA ALA A 47 11.01 -3.61 -8.06
C ALA A 47 10.00 -2.54 -8.47
N GLU A 48 9.12 -2.83 -9.43
CA GLU A 48 8.04 -1.91 -9.81
C GLU A 48 7.07 -1.66 -8.65
N ALA A 49 6.71 -2.70 -7.89
CA ALA A 49 5.91 -2.54 -6.67
C ALA A 49 6.62 -1.67 -5.61
N LYS A 50 7.95 -1.82 -5.46
CA LYS A 50 8.78 -0.97 -4.60
C LYS A 50 8.73 0.49 -5.05
N GLU A 51 8.93 0.76 -6.33
CA GLU A 51 8.85 2.12 -6.88
C GLU A 51 7.47 2.76 -6.68
N ILE A 52 6.39 2.00 -6.84
CA ILE A 52 5.03 2.48 -6.56
C ILE A 52 4.91 2.92 -5.10
N ILE A 53 5.40 2.12 -4.15
CA ILE A 53 5.39 2.48 -2.72
C ILE A 53 6.22 3.75 -2.47
N LEU A 54 7.42 3.84 -3.05
CA LEU A 54 8.30 5.01 -2.92
C LEU A 54 7.70 6.27 -3.56
N SER A 55 6.84 6.12 -4.57
CA SER A 55 6.15 7.23 -5.24
C SER A 55 4.92 7.74 -4.50
N LEU A 56 4.48 7.10 -3.42
CA LEU A 56 3.31 7.56 -2.65
C LEU A 56 3.52 8.96 -2.11
N THR A 57 2.45 9.75 -2.06
CA THR A 57 2.45 11.08 -1.48
C THR A 57 1.41 11.17 -0.36
N VAL A 58 1.46 12.23 0.44
CA VAL A 58 0.41 12.47 1.43
C VAL A 58 -0.97 12.64 0.79
N MET A 59 -1.05 13.09 -0.46
CA MET A 59 -2.33 13.19 -1.19
C MET A 59 -2.92 11.81 -1.54
N ASP A 60 -2.12 10.75 -1.49
CA ASP A 60 -2.57 9.37 -1.72
C ASP A 60 -3.17 8.76 -0.43
N PHE A 61 -3.06 9.44 0.70
CA PHE A 61 -3.57 8.94 1.99
C PHE A 61 -5.10 8.96 2.04
N SER A 62 -5.67 7.87 2.56
CA SER A 62 -7.11 7.68 2.70
C SER A 62 -7.55 7.72 4.16
N GLU A 63 -7.07 6.77 4.97
CA GLU A 63 -7.52 6.64 6.37
C GLU A 63 -6.54 5.83 7.23
N ILE A 64 -6.73 5.91 8.55
CA ILE A 64 -6.10 5.02 9.53
C ILE A 64 -7.18 4.09 10.07
N LEU A 65 -6.93 2.78 9.94
CA LEU A 65 -7.79 1.74 10.50
C LEU A 65 -7.18 1.18 11.78
N GLN A 66 -8.03 0.83 12.74
CA GLN A 66 -7.62 0.04 13.89
C GLN A 66 -7.47 -1.42 13.46
N ASN A 67 -6.39 -2.09 13.86
CA ASN A 67 -6.29 -3.53 13.60
C ASN A 67 -7.31 -4.29 14.46
N GLU A 68 -8.18 -5.07 13.82
CA GLU A 68 -9.24 -5.84 14.47
C GLU A 68 -8.81 -7.27 14.83
N HIS A 69 -7.60 -7.68 14.45
CA HIS A 69 -7.09 -9.00 14.78
C HIS A 69 -6.77 -9.12 16.27
N LYS A 70 -7.32 -10.17 16.91
CA LYS A 70 -7.09 -10.45 18.32
C LYS A 70 -5.59 -10.60 18.64
N GLY A 71 -5.10 -9.83 19.60
CA GLY A 71 -3.68 -9.73 19.98
C GLY A 71 -2.90 -8.61 19.27
N TYR A 72 -3.50 -7.96 18.28
CA TYR A 72 -2.87 -6.89 17.48
C TYR A 72 -3.66 -5.57 17.56
N GLU A 73 -4.62 -5.46 18.48
CA GLU A 73 -5.54 -4.32 18.59
C GLU A 73 -4.87 -3.00 19.00
N HIS A 74 -3.56 -3.01 19.26
CA HIS A 74 -2.76 -1.81 19.49
C HIS A 74 -2.16 -1.24 18.20
N GLU A 75 -2.15 -2.02 17.11
CA GLU A 75 -1.56 -1.63 15.84
C GLU A 75 -2.51 -0.75 15.01
N LYS A 76 -1.94 0.25 14.32
CA LYS A 76 -2.65 1.10 13.38
C LYS A 76 -2.27 0.74 11.96
N LEU A 77 -3.26 0.64 11.08
CA LEU A 77 -3.08 0.30 9.68
C LEU A 77 -3.33 1.55 8.83
N TYR A 78 -2.37 1.91 7.98
CA TYR A 78 -2.46 3.13 7.17
C TYR A 78 -2.82 2.76 5.74
N VAL A 79 -3.88 3.37 5.22
CA VAL A 79 -4.43 3.09 3.89
C VAL A 79 -4.10 4.22 2.94
N PHE A 80 -3.61 3.84 1.76
CA PHE A 80 -3.31 4.72 0.65
C PHE A 80 -3.98 4.20 -0.63
N GLY A 81 -4.37 5.13 -1.50
CA GLY A 81 -4.86 4.85 -2.85
C GLY A 81 -3.90 5.45 -3.87
N LYS A 82 -3.57 4.73 -4.94
CA LYS A 82 -2.74 5.29 -6.02
C LYS A 82 -3.14 4.77 -7.38
N ASP A 83 -3.36 5.68 -8.32
CA ASP A 83 -3.50 5.33 -9.73
C ASP A 83 -2.10 5.12 -10.34
N VAL A 84 -1.92 3.98 -10.99
CA VAL A 84 -0.68 3.60 -11.70
C VAL A 84 -1.01 3.10 -13.09
N THR A 85 -0.09 3.25 -14.04
CA THR A 85 -0.24 2.66 -15.37
C THR A 85 0.44 1.31 -15.40
N LEU A 86 -0.29 0.24 -15.69
CA LEU A 86 0.22 -1.13 -15.77
C LEU A 86 -0.19 -1.78 -17.09
N LEU A 87 0.70 -2.58 -17.66
CA LEU A 87 0.41 -3.41 -18.84
C LEU A 87 -0.25 -4.72 -18.39
N GLU A 88 -1.37 -5.08 -19.01
CA GLU A 88 -2.01 -6.38 -18.76
C GLU A 88 -1.12 -7.54 -19.23
N ARG A 89 -0.95 -8.57 -18.39
CA ARG A 89 -0.05 -9.70 -18.70
C ARG A 89 -0.53 -10.52 -19.90
N ASN A 90 -1.84 -10.65 -20.08
CA ASN A 90 -2.47 -11.38 -21.17
C ASN A 90 -3.04 -10.45 -22.26
N GLY A 91 -2.75 -9.15 -22.17
CA GLY A 91 -3.22 -8.13 -23.10
C GLY A 91 -2.06 -7.40 -23.77
N THR A 92 -2.38 -6.38 -24.56
CA THR A 92 -1.40 -5.47 -25.18
C THR A 92 -1.61 -4.02 -24.77
N GLU A 93 -2.55 -3.76 -23.87
CA GLU A 93 -2.96 -2.42 -23.48
C GLU A 93 -2.40 -2.06 -22.09
N GLU A 94 -1.84 -0.85 -22.01
CA GLU A 94 -1.61 -0.19 -20.73
C GLU A 94 -2.95 0.30 -20.16
N LYS A 95 -3.18 0.06 -18.87
CA LYS A 95 -4.36 0.53 -18.15
C LYS A 95 -3.97 1.34 -16.94
N THR A 96 -4.73 2.39 -16.69
CA THR A 96 -4.72 3.05 -15.38
C THR A 96 -5.44 2.15 -14.39
N VAL A 97 -4.71 1.68 -13.39
CA VAL A 97 -5.16 0.80 -12.32
C VAL A 97 -5.10 1.58 -11.01
N SER A 98 -6.25 1.77 -10.37
CA SER A 98 -6.31 2.29 -9.00
C SER A 98 -5.92 1.18 -8.04
N LEU A 99 -4.90 1.40 -7.22
CA LEU A 99 -4.42 0.46 -6.22
C LEU A 99 -4.94 0.81 -4.82
N TYR A 100 -5.30 -0.22 -4.07
CA TYR A 100 -5.50 -0.16 -2.62
C TYR A 100 -4.25 -0.68 -1.91
N ILE A 101 -3.62 0.18 -1.12
CA ILE A 101 -2.36 -0.10 -0.45
C ILE A 101 -2.57 0.07 1.06
N LYS A 102 -2.19 -0.93 1.85
CA LYS A 102 -2.32 -0.90 3.31
C LYS A 102 -1.04 -1.32 3.99
N PHE A 103 -0.51 -0.44 4.83
CA PHE A 103 0.69 -0.67 5.61
C PHE A 103 0.38 -0.98 7.06
N ASN A 104 1.21 -1.83 7.65
CA ASN A 104 1.42 -1.92 9.09
C ASN A 104 2.90 -1.72 9.35
N LYS A 105 3.24 -0.60 10.00
CA LYS A 105 4.61 -0.31 10.41
C LYS A 105 4.75 -0.67 11.88
N LEU A 106 5.61 -1.64 12.15
CA LEU A 106 5.87 -2.13 13.50
C LEU A 106 6.82 -1.20 14.26
N GLU A 107 6.86 -1.33 15.58
CA GLU A 107 7.72 -0.50 16.46
C GLU A 107 9.21 -0.61 16.14
N ASN A 108 9.66 -1.74 15.58
CA ASN A 108 11.04 -1.96 15.14
C ASN A 108 11.33 -1.41 13.72
N CYS A 109 10.48 -0.51 13.21
CA CYS A 109 10.54 0.08 11.89
C CYS A 109 10.43 -0.91 10.71
N PHE A 110 10.07 -2.17 10.95
CA PHE A 110 9.75 -3.12 9.88
C PHE A 110 8.36 -2.81 9.30
N VAL A 111 8.26 -2.77 7.97
CA VAL A 111 6.99 -2.50 7.29
C VAL A 111 6.40 -3.77 6.70
N ILE A 112 5.14 -4.05 7.02
CA ILE A 112 4.34 -5.07 6.35
C ILE A 112 3.39 -4.36 5.39
N VAL A 113 3.54 -4.61 4.10
CA VAL A 113 2.56 -4.22 3.08
C VAL A 113 1.49 -5.31 3.07
N ILE A 114 0.42 -5.08 3.83
CA ILE A 114 -0.66 -6.05 4.04
C ILE A 114 -1.52 -6.19 2.79
N SER A 115 -1.85 -5.07 2.17
CA SER A 115 -2.61 -5.00 0.93
C SER A 115 -1.81 -4.22 -0.10
N PHE A 116 -1.75 -4.76 -1.30
CA PHE A 116 -1.19 -4.13 -2.49
C PHE A 116 -1.86 -4.78 -3.70
N HIS A 117 -3.06 -4.30 -4.02
CA HIS A 117 -3.91 -4.93 -5.02
C HIS A 117 -4.80 -3.90 -5.71
N VAL A 118 -5.43 -4.30 -6.81
CA VAL A 118 -6.43 -3.48 -7.51
C VAL A 118 -7.54 -3.07 -6.54
N GLN A 119 -7.87 -1.78 -6.51
CA GLN A 119 -8.91 -1.20 -5.70
C GLN A 119 -10.28 -1.75 -6.13
N LYS A 120 -10.98 -2.43 -5.22
CA LYS A 120 -12.33 -2.99 -5.46
C LYS A 120 -13.46 -2.04 -5.12
N TYR A 121 -13.21 -1.12 -4.20
CA TYR A 121 -14.19 -0.16 -3.68
C TYR A 121 -13.62 1.25 -3.73
N PRO A 122 -14.45 2.29 -3.99
CA PRO A 122 -14.01 3.66 -3.95
C PRO A 122 -13.28 4.03 -2.64
N LEU A 123 -12.19 4.78 -2.75
CA LEU A 123 -11.47 5.35 -1.62
C LEU A 123 -11.82 6.83 -1.48
N THR A 124 -11.96 7.29 -0.23
CA THR A 124 -11.98 8.71 0.12
C THR A 124 -10.56 9.13 0.43
N TYR A 125 -10.06 10.16 -0.23
CA TYR A 125 -8.73 10.71 0.01
C TYR A 125 -8.81 11.83 1.04
N TYR A 126 -8.13 11.70 2.17
CA TYR A 126 -8.35 12.58 3.33
C TYR A 126 -7.95 14.04 3.08
N PHE A 127 -6.90 14.26 2.27
CA PHE A 127 -6.33 15.58 2.01
C PHE A 127 -6.68 16.16 0.63
N ARG A 128 -7.53 15.49 -0.15
CA ARG A 128 -7.98 15.97 -1.46
C ARG A 128 -9.33 16.67 -1.38
#